data_AF-A0A958N6H7-F1
#
_entry.id   AF-A0A958N6H7-F1
#
_cell.length_a   1.000
_cell.length_b   1.000
_cell.length_c   1.000
_cell.angle_alpha   90.00
_cell.angle_beta   90.00
_cell.angle_gamma   90.00
#
_symmetry.space_group_name_H-M   'P 1'
#
loop_
_entity.id
_entity.type
_entity.pdbx_description
1 polymer ?
#
loop_
_entity_poly.entity_id
_entity_poly.type
_entity_poly.pdbx_seq_one_letter_code
_entity_poly.pdbx_strand_id
1 'polypeptide(L)' 'MKKPVHIRRCHVCGGVTEIEHGRVSRCQHCNQSLAPFYYFDEMYMEIPAENELRSYPPDGEYFPIYGLTVYWDSY' A
#
# COMPACT_ATOMS: atom_id res chain seq x y z
N MET A 1 16.58 -21.92 -5.62
CA MET A 1 15.41 -21.02 -5.42
C MET A 1 15.77 -19.64 -5.97
N LYS A 2 14.93 -19.03 -6.81
CA LYS A 2 15.10 -17.62 -7.18
C LYS A 2 14.90 -16.77 -5.93
N LYS A 3 15.83 -15.86 -5.66
CA LYS A 3 15.74 -14.93 -4.52
C LYS A 3 14.67 -13.86 -4.84
N PRO A 4 13.95 -13.33 -3.85
CA PRO A 4 12.91 -12.34 -4.09
C PRO A 4 13.52 -11.02 -4.59
N VAL A 5 12.92 -10.45 -5.64
CA VAL A 5 13.18 -9.07 -6.09
C VAL A 5 12.22 -8.17 -5.34
N HIS A 6 12.73 -7.09 -4.74
CA HIS A 6 11.89 -6.12 -4.06
C HIS A 6 11.76 -4.86 -4.93
N ILE A 7 10.53 -4.59 -5.36
CA ILE A 7 10.19 -3.53 -6.31
C ILE A 7 9.29 -2.51 -5.60
N ARG A 8 9.62 -1.23 -5.70
CA ARG A 8 8.78 -0.14 -5.16
C ARG A 8 8.73 1.06 -6.10
N ARG A 9 7.55 1.68 -6.22
CA ARG A 9 7.36 2.96 -6.92
C ARG A 9 7.49 4.13 -5.94
N CYS A 10 8.17 5.19 -6.35
CA CYS A 10 8.32 6.40 -5.55
C CYS A 10 7.01 7.21 -5.51
N HIS A 11 6.56 7.57 -4.30
CA HIS A 11 5.39 8.44 -4.09
C HIS A 11 5.67 9.93 -4.37
N VAL A 12 6.94 10.32 -4.51
CA VAL A 12 7.35 11.70 -4.81
C VAL A 12 7.57 11.91 -6.30
N CYS A 13 8.43 11.11 -6.94
CA CYS A 13 8.79 11.29 -8.35
C CYS A 13 8.17 10.26 -9.31
N GLY A 14 7.44 9.26 -8.80
CA GLY A 14 6.82 8.22 -9.62
C GLY A 14 7.76 7.16 -10.20
N GLY A 15 9.08 7.31 -10.05
CA GLY A 15 10.09 6.37 -10.54
C GLY A 15 10.06 5.01 -9.84
N VAL A 16 10.38 3.94 -10.57
CA VAL A 16 10.42 2.56 -10.05
C VAL A 16 11.83 2.21 -9.58
N THR A 17 11.95 1.68 -8.38
CA THR A 17 13.22 1.21 -7.80
C THR A 17 13.15 -0.29 -7.57
N GLU A 18 14.16 -0.99 -8.06
CA GLU A 18 14.28 -2.45 -8.01
C GLU A 18 15.60 -2.81 -7.36
N ILE A 19 15.57 -3.70 -6.38
CA ILE A 19 16.78 -4.26 -5.77
C ILE A 19 16.66 -5.78 -5.77
N GLU A 20 17.66 -6.41 -6.37
CA GLU A 20 17.94 -7.81 -6.15
C GLU A 20 18.64 -7.94 -4.79
N HIS A 21 18.07 -8.74 -3.90
CA HIS A 21 18.68 -9.08 -2.61
C HIS A 21 18.76 -7.90 -1.62
N GLY A 22 17.59 -7.37 -1.23
CA GLY A 22 17.52 -6.35 -0.18
C GLY A 22 16.14 -5.73 -0.05
N ARG A 23 16.06 -4.67 0.76
CA ARG A 23 14.85 -3.86 0.94
C ARG A 23 15.06 -2.46 0.38
N VAL A 24 14.07 -1.98 -0.35
CA VAL A 24 14.03 -0.63 -0.91
C VAL A 24 13.42 0.31 0.12
N SER A 25 14.27 1.12 0.76
CA SER A 25 13.87 2.16 1.72
C SER A 25 13.96 3.59 1.16
N ARG A 26 14.72 3.79 0.08
CA ARG A 26 14.88 5.07 -0.62
C ARG A 26 14.73 4.88 -2.14
N CYS A 27 14.28 5.91 -2.82
CA CYS A 27 14.20 5.92 -4.28
C CYS A 27 15.59 6.14 -4.90
N GLN A 28 15.97 5.34 -5.90
CA GLN A 28 17.23 5.53 -6.63
C GLN A 28 17.22 6.74 -7.58
N HIS A 29 16.04 7.29 -7.90
CA HIS A 29 15.90 8.40 -8.85
C HIS A 29 15.97 9.78 -8.20
N CYS A 30 15.25 9.97 -7.08
CA CYS A 30 15.19 11.27 -6.37
C CYS A 30 15.83 11.25 -4.97
N ASN A 31 16.38 10.09 -4.55
CA ASN A 31 17.00 9.85 -3.25
C ASN A 31 16.09 10.11 -2.03
N GLN A 32 14.78 10.32 -2.22
CA GLN A 32 13.84 10.48 -1.12
C GLN A 32 13.56 9.14 -0.43
N SER A 33 13.36 9.19 0.89
CA SER A 33 12.87 8.05 1.67
C SER A 33 11.50 7.65 1.17
N LEU A 34 11.27 6.36 0.92
CA LEU A 34 9.96 5.88 0.53
C LEU A 34 9.08 5.77 1.77
N ALA A 35 7.84 6.26 1.67
CA ALA A 35 6.82 6.10 2.71
C ALA A 35 6.71 4.62 3.10
N PRO A 36 6.46 4.27 4.37
CA PRO A 36 6.20 2.90 4.75
C PRO A 36 5.02 2.35 3.95
N PHE A 37 5.14 1.11 3.47
CA PHE A 37 4.00 0.42 2.88
C PHE A 37 3.32 -0.35 4.01
N TYR A 38 2.31 0.27 4.62
CA TYR A 38 1.41 -0.45 5.52
C TYR A 38 0.37 -1.11 4.63
N TYR A 39 0.38 -2.45 4.63
CA TYR A 39 -0.73 -3.20 4.07
C TYR A 39 -1.85 -3.15 5.12
N PHE A 40 -2.99 -2.59 4.73
CA PHE A 40 -4.18 -2.60 5.55
C PHE A 40 -4.93 -3.89 5.25
N ASP A 41 -4.96 -4.80 6.22
CA ASP A 41 -5.64 -6.08 6.08
C ASP A 41 -7.06 -5.97 6.66
N GLU A 42 -8.03 -5.76 5.77
CA GLU A 42 -9.44 -5.64 6.14
C GLU A 42 -9.99 -6.94 6.76
N MET A 43 -9.34 -8.11 6.59
CA MET A 43 -9.80 -9.37 7.18
C MET A 43 -9.75 -9.38 8.72
N TYR A 44 -8.88 -8.57 9.32
CA TYR A 44 -8.68 -8.51 10.77
C TYR A 44 -9.33 -7.28 11.41
N MET A 45 -10.07 -6.50 10.63
CA MET A 45 -10.75 -5.31 11.11
C MET A 45 -12.25 -5.56 11.26
N GLU A 46 -12.82 -4.97 12.31
CA GLU A 46 -14.26 -4.75 12.35
C GLU A 46 -14.62 -3.77 11.23
N ILE A 47 -15.61 -4.12 10.40
CA ILE A 47 -16.03 -3.31 9.27
C ILE A 47 -16.53 -1.95 9.79
N PRO A 48 -15.89 -0.82 9.44
CA PRO A 48 -16.37 0.49 9.86
C PRO A 48 -17.74 0.76 9.25
N ALA A 49 -18.73 0.84 10.12
CA ALA A 49 -20.11 1.14 9.82
C ALA A 49 -20.38 2.59 10.21
N GLU A 50 -20.74 3.47 9.27
CA GLU A 50 -21.18 4.84 9.60
C GLU A 50 -22.60 4.85 10.22
N ASN A 51 -22.77 4.11 11.32
CA ASN A 51 -24.00 3.85 12.08
C ASN A 51 -24.87 2.68 11.58
N GLU A 52 -24.44 1.85 10.64
CA GLU A 52 -25.18 0.65 10.19
C GLU A 52 -24.28 -0.56 9.87
N LEU A 53 -24.67 -1.77 10.29
CA LEU A 53 -23.99 -3.02 9.95
C LEU A 53 -23.92 -3.19 8.42
N ARG A 54 -22.70 -3.23 7.87
CA ARG A 54 -22.48 -3.48 6.45
C ARG A 54 -22.83 -4.93 6.13
N SER A 55 -23.66 -5.14 5.11
CA SER A 55 -23.95 -6.48 4.59
C SER A 55 -22.68 -7.12 4.02
N TYR A 56 -22.47 -8.42 4.32
CA TYR A 56 -21.41 -9.21 3.70
C TYR A 56 -21.58 -9.25 2.17
N PRO A 57 -20.48 -9.34 1.39
CA PRO A 57 -20.59 -9.56 -0.03
C PRO A 57 -21.24 -10.93 -0.27
N PRO A 58 -21.96 -11.11 -1.39
CA PRO A 58 -22.41 -12.43 -1.82
C PRO A 58 -21.24 -13.43 -1.93
N ASP A 59 -21.54 -14.72 -1.83
CA ASP A 59 -20.54 -15.79 -1.99
C ASP A 59 -19.78 -15.63 -3.32
N GLY A 60 -18.45 -15.51 -3.22
CA GLY A 60 -17.56 -15.34 -4.37
C GLY A 60 -17.26 -13.88 -4.75
N GLU A 61 -17.80 -12.90 -4.01
CA GLU A 61 -17.47 -11.48 -4.17
C GLU A 61 -16.52 -10.98 -3.07
N TYR A 62 -15.74 -9.95 -3.40
CA TYR A 62 -14.81 -9.29 -2.48
C TYR A 62 -15.30 -7.88 -2.18
N PHE A 63 -15.10 -7.40 -0.95
CA PHE A 63 -15.28 -5.98 -0.67
C PHE A 63 -14.34 -5.14 -1.54
N PRO A 64 -14.78 -3.95 -1.99
CA PRO A 64 -13.87 -3.02 -2.65
C PRO A 64 -12.77 -2.62 -1.67
N ILE A 65 -11.51 -2.71 -2.12
CA ILE A 65 -10.34 -2.30 -1.32
C ILE A 65 -10.42 -0.79 -1.08
N TYR A 66 -10.57 -0.37 0.18
CA TYR A 66 -10.51 1.03 0.54
C TYR A 66 -9.06 1.46 0.74
N GLY A 67 -8.43 1.97 -0.32
CA GLY A 67 -7.10 2.56 -0.24
C GLY A 67 -7.16 3.97 0.33
N LEU A 68 -6.59 4.19 1.52
CA LEU A 68 -6.41 5.53 2.08
C LEU A 68 -5.10 6.11 1.53
N THR A 69 -5.20 7.02 0.56
CA THR A 69 -4.03 7.77 0.07
C THR A 69 -3.97 9.11 0.79
N VAL A 70 -3.02 9.25 1.72
CA VAL A 70 -2.76 10.53 2.40
C VAL A 70 -1.67 11.27 1.65
N TYR A 71 -1.99 12.46 1.15
CA TYR A 71 -1.04 13.43 0.64
C TYR A 71 -1.00 14.61 1.62
N TRP A 72 0.21 14.95 2.09
CA TRP A 72 0.43 16.18 2.86
C TRP A 72 0.72 17.28 1.87
N ASP A 73 -0.22 18.20 1.67
CA ASP A 73 0.05 19.45 0.95
C ASP A 73 0.74 20.43 1.91
N SER A 74 1.87 20.99 1.49
CA SER A 74 2.66 21.93 2.29
C SER A 74 1.99 23.31 2.31
N TYR A 75 1.73 23.83 3.52
CA TYR A 75 1.34 25.22 3.78
C TYR A 75 2.52 26.18 3.72
#